data_AF-X6FKL2-F1
#
_entry.id   AF-X6FKL2-F1
#
_cell.length_a   1.000
_cell.length_b   1.000
_cell.length_c   1.000
_cell.angle_alpha   90.00
_cell.angle_beta   90.00
_cell.angle_gamma   90.00
#
_symmetry.space_group_name_H-M   'P 1'
#
loop_
_entity.id
_entity.type
_entity.pdbx_description
1 polymer ?
#
loop_
_entity_poly.entity_id
_entity_poly.type
_entity_poly.pdbx_seq_one_letter_code
_entity_poly.pdbx_strand_id
1 'polypeptide(L)'
;MNWFLPAITIGLVLSAPFQLYGGHLLGEEIETDPPKGNSLYSMLYSISSWAKYGALKRQADRGDRFAWWCLLLFGIGLVWCALIVLGMFSSPIWRKWLL
;
A
#
# COMPACT_ATOMS: atom_id res chain seq x y z
N MET A 1 6.43 -7.18 -26.03
CA MET A 1 6.05 -5.77 -25.77
C MET A 1 6.10 -5.56 -24.26
N ASN A 2 7.06 -4.77 -23.77
CA ASN A 2 7.46 -4.67 -22.35
C ASN A 2 6.46 -3.84 -21.50
N TRP A 3 5.21 -4.31 -21.39
CA TRP A 3 4.18 -3.66 -20.56
C TRP A 3 4.44 -3.77 -19.04
N PHE A 4 5.43 -4.56 -18.64
CA PHE A 4 5.73 -4.86 -17.25
C PHE A 4 6.28 -3.65 -16.48
N LEU A 5 7.26 -2.96 -17.07
CA LEU A 5 7.86 -1.75 -16.52
C LEU A 5 6.83 -0.62 -16.28
N PRO A 6 6.05 -0.19 -17.29
CA PRO A 6 5.08 0.88 -17.10
C PRO A 6 3.99 0.49 -16.10
N ALA A 7 3.58 -0.78 -16.05
CA ALA A 7 2.59 -1.25 -15.09
C ALA A 7 3.10 -1.17 -13.63
N ILE A 8 4.35 -1.55 -13.38
CA ILE A 8 4.98 -1.40 -12.05
C ILE A 8 5.10 0.09 -11.69
N THR A 9 5.54 0.94 -12.63
CA THR A 9 5.70 2.38 -12.39
C THR A 9 4.36 3.02 -12.05
N ILE A 10 3.28 2.69 -12.77
CA ILE A 10 1.93 3.19 -12.49
C ILE A 10 1.47 2.73 -11.10
N GLY A 11 1.65 1.46 -10.75
CA GLY A 11 1.32 0.96 -9.41
C GLY A 11 2.08 1.68 -8.30
N LEU A 12 3.37 1.98 -8.52
CA LEU A 12 4.19 2.73 -7.57
C LEU A 12 3.70 4.16 -7.38
N VAL A 13 3.42 4.87 -8.48
CA VAL A 13 2.90 6.25 -8.48
C VAL A 13 1.53 6.32 -7.82
N LEU A 14 0.63 5.37 -8.09
CA LEU A 14 -0.71 5.33 -7.49
C LEU A 14 -0.66 5.03 -5.98
N SER A 15 0.38 4.35 -5.49
CA SER A 15 0.58 4.07 -4.06
C SER A 15 1.32 5.17 -3.29
N ALA A 16 1.95 6.12 -3.98
CA ALA A 16 2.65 7.25 -3.35
C ALA A 16 1.77 8.09 -2.40
N PRO A 17 0.53 8.49 -2.76
CA PRO A 17 -0.33 9.23 -1.83
C PRO A 17 -0.67 8.44 -0.56
N PHE A 18 -0.83 7.12 -0.66
CA PHE A 18 -0.99 6.25 0.50
C PHE A 18 0.24 6.28 1.42
N GLN A 19 1.45 6.19 0.86
CA GLN A 19 2.68 6.18 1.66
C GLN A 19 2.93 7.52 2.37
N LEU A 20 2.68 8.63 1.68
CA LEU A 20 2.88 9.99 2.19
C LEU A 20 1.81 10.35 3.21
N TYR A 21 0.54 10.26 2.83
CA TYR A 21 -0.57 10.71 3.67
C TYR A 21 -0.83 9.73 4.83
N GLY A 22 -0.74 8.41 4.57
CA GLY A 22 -0.81 7.41 5.65
C GLY A 22 0.37 7.51 6.62
N GLY A 23 1.55 7.92 6.16
CA GLY A 23 2.69 8.23 7.02
C GLY A 23 2.47 9.47 7.89
N HIS A 24 1.88 10.53 7.32
CA HIS A 24 1.56 11.75 8.06
C HIS A 24 0.53 11.49 9.18
N LEU A 25 -0.58 10.82 8.84
CA LEU A 25 -1.62 10.45 9.80
C LEU A 25 -1.10 9.52 10.90
N LEU A 26 -0.23 8.57 10.54
CA LEU A 26 0.38 7.68 11.51
C LEU A 26 1.37 8.41 12.43
N GLY A 27 2.08 9.41 11.92
CA GLY A 27 2.93 10.29 12.73
C GLY A 27 2.12 11.04 13.79
N GLU A 28 0.97 11.60 13.40
CA GLU A 28 0.04 12.28 14.31
C GLU A 28 -0.56 11.33 15.35
N GLU A 29 -0.93 10.09 14.95
CA GLU A 29 -1.37 9.05 15.89
C GLU A 29 -0.27 8.65 16.88
N ILE A 30 0.99 8.54 16.45
CA ILE A 30 2.12 8.17 17.33
C ILE A 30 2.48 9.32 18.29
N GLU A 31 2.33 10.57 17.86
CA GLU A 31 2.57 11.75 18.71
C GLU A 31 1.49 11.90 19.79
N THR A 32 0.24 11.59 19.44
CA THR A 32 -0.90 11.67 20.37
C THR A 32 -1.00 10.46 21.31
N ASP A 33 -0.75 9.24 20.81
CA ASP A 33 -0.75 8.00 21.58
C ASP A 33 0.45 7.12 21.19
N PRO A 34 1.63 7.35 21.79
CA PRO A 34 2.82 6.59 21.45
C PRO A 34 2.63 5.11 21.79
N PRO A 35 2.97 4.19 20.87
CA PRO A 35 2.79 2.76 21.10
C PRO A 35 3.59 2.35 22.34
N LYS A 36 2.93 1.72 23.31
CA LYS A 36 3.54 1.17 24.53
C LYS A 36 4.48 0.01 24.16
N GLY A 37 5.72 0.35 23.80
CA GLY A 37 6.75 -0.61 23.41
C GLY A 37 8.11 0.06 23.25
N ASN A 38 9.18 -0.75 23.22
CA ASN A 38 10.55 -0.26 23.05
C ASN A 38 10.72 0.55 21.75
N SER A 39 11.70 1.46 21.71
CA SER A 39 12.00 2.37 20.57
C SER A 39 12.07 1.69 19.19
N LEU A 40 12.49 0.42 19.13
CA LEU A 40 12.51 -0.37 17.89
C LEU A 40 11.10 -0.74 17.39
N TYR A 41 10.17 -1.03 18.30
CA TYR A 41 8.78 -1.36 17.94
C TYR A 41 8.04 -0.16 17.37
N SER A 42 8.22 1.04 17.94
CA SER A 42 7.62 2.26 17.40
C SER A 42 8.19 2.61 16.01
N MET A 43 9.48 2.37 15.79
CA MET A 43 10.13 2.55 14.50
C MET A 43 9.63 1.54 13.46
N LEU A 44 9.54 0.25 13.82
CA LEU A 44 9.00 -0.77 12.91
C LEU A 44 7.52 -0.53 12.61
N TYR A 45 6.75 -0.09 13.60
CA TYR A 45 5.34 0.25 13.45
C TYR A 45 5.16 1.43 12.48
N SER A 46 5.95 2.50 12.61
CA SER A 46 5.87 3.69 11.73
C SER A 46 6.30 3.41 10.28
N ILE A 47 7.20 2.45 10.08
CA ILE A 47 7.63 2.02 8.74
C ILE A 47 6.61 1.05 8.12
N SER A 48 5.84 0.32 8.93
CA SER A 48 4.93 -0.70 8.43
C SER A 48 3.77 -0.11 7.60
N SER A 49 3.58 -0.66 6.40
CA SER A 49 2.45 -0.28 5.53
C SER A 49 1.10 -0.62 6.16
N TRP A 50 1.05 -1.65 7.02
CA TRP A 50 -0.17 -2.03 7.74
C TRP A 50 -0.61 -0.97 8.75
N ALA A 51 0.31 -0.35 9.49
CA ALA A 51 -0.02 0.72 10.41
C ALA A 51 -0.53 1.97 9.67
N LYS A 52 0.14 2.34 8.56
CA LYS A 52 -0.30 3.45 7.69
C LYS A 52 -1.69 3.22 7.11
N TYR A 53 -1.98 1.99 6.68
CA TYR A 53 -3.31 1.58 6.24
C TYR A 53 -4.35 1.69 7.36
N GLY A 54 -4.00 1.26 8.57
CA GLY A 54 -4.87 1.36 9.74
C GLY A 54 -5.25 2.81 10.06
N ALA A 55 -4.27 3.71 10.10
CA ALA A 55 -4.49 5.14 10.35
C ALA A 55 -5.36 5.79 9.27
N LEU A 56 -5.04 5.54 8.00
CA LEU A 56 -5.84 5.96 6.84
C LEU A 56 -7.28 5.48 6.92
N LYS A 57 -7.50 4.23 7.33
CA LYS A 57 -8.83 3.64 7.41
C LYS A 57 -9.65 4.30 8.51
N ARG A 58 -9.07 4.55 9.68
CA ARG A 58 -9.75 5.27 10.76
C ARG A 58 -10.13 6.69 10.35
N GLN A 59 -9.26 7.37 9.62
CA GLN A 59 -9.55 8.72 9.08
C GLN A 59 -10.64 8.69 7.99
N ALA A 60 -10.61 7.70 7.10
CA ALA A 60 -11.66 7.50 6.11
C ALA A 60 -13.02 7.19 6.78
N ASP A 61 -13.03 6.38 7.84
CA ASP A 61 -14.23 6.05 8.62
C ASP A 61 -14.77 7.27 9.39
N ARG A 62 -13.90 8.23 9.76
CA ARG A 62 -14.29 9.54 10.33
C ARG A 62 -14.90 10.49 9.30
N GLY A 63 -14.92 10.11 8.02
CA GLY A 63 -15.51 10.90 6.94
C GLY A 63 -14.52 11.74 6.14
N ASP A 64 -13.21 11.55 6.33
CA ASP A 64 -12.22 12.24 5.50
C ASP A 64 -12.23 11.66 4.07
N ARG A 65 -12.72 12.46 3.11
CA ARG A 65 -12.77 12.11 1.70
C ARG A 65 -11.38 11.86 1.12
N PHE A 66 -10.36 12.60 1.56
CA PHE A 66 -9.01 12.45 1.02
C PHE A 66 -8.37 11.14 1.48
N ALA A 67 -8.57 10.77 2.75
CA ALA A 67 -8.18 9.47 3.27
C ALA A 67 -8.84 8.32 2.48
N TRP A 68 -10.13 8.46 2.17
CA TRP A 68 -10.87 7.49 1.36
C TRP A 68 -10.30 7.34 -0.05
N TRP A 69 -9.98 8.45 -0.74
CA TRP A 69 -9.33 8.42 -2.06
C TRP A 69 -7.96 7.75 -2.01
N CYS A 70 -7.14 8.04 -1.00
CA CYS A 70 -5.83 7.41 -0.83
C CYS A 70 -5.95 5.89 -0.64
N LEU A 71 -6.91 5.45 0.17
CA LEU A 71 -7.23 4.03 0.38
C LEU A 71 -7.68 3.33 -0.90
N LEU A 72 -8.53 4.01 -1.67
CA LEU A 72 -9.07 3.47 -2.91
C LEU A 72 -7.97 3.32 -3.97
N LEU A 73 -7.09 4.32 -4.12
CA LEU A 73 -5.94 4.25 -5.03
C LEU A 73 -4.96 3.13 -4.66
N PHE A 74 -4.69 2.95 -3.36
CA PHE A 74 -3.88 1.84 -2.88
C PHE A 74 -4.51 0.48 -3.18
N GLY A 75 -5.82 0.35 -2.97
CA GLY A 75 -6.59 -0.86 -3.32
C GLY A 75 -6.55 -1.17 -4.81
N ILE A 76 -6.75 -0.16 -5.66
CA ILE A 76 -6.63 -0.31 -7.13
C ILE A 76 -5.22 -0.76 -7.51
N GLY A 77 -4.17 -0.19 -6.93
CA GLY A 77 -2.79 -0.58 -7.19
C GLY A 77 -2.53 -2.05 -6.85
N LEU A 78 -3.06 -2.54 -5.71
CA LEU A 78 -2.96 -3.96 -5.32
C LEU A 78 -3.69 -4.88 -6.30
N VAL A 79 -4.91 -4.52 -6.72
CA VAL A 79 -5.67 -5.29 -7.71
C VAL A 79 -4.91 -5.33 -9.04
N TRP A 80 -4.34 -4.21 -9.47
CA TRP A 80 -3.53 -4.14 -10.69
C TRP A 80 -2.30 -5.04 -10.61
N CYS A 81 -1.55 -5.01 -9.51
CA CYS A 81 -0.44 -5.92 -9.27
C CYS A 81 -0.88 -7.40 -9.31
N ALA A 82 -2.00 -7.74 -8.67
CA ALA A 82 -2.54 -9.10 -8.70
C ALA A 82 -2.89 -9.55 -10.12
N LEU A 83 -3.50 -8.67 -10.93
CA LEU A 83 -3.81 -8.94 -12.34
C LEU A 83 -2.56 -9.15 -13.19
N ILE A 84 -1.48 -8.37 -12.96
CA ILE A 84 -0.19 -8.60 -13.64
C ILE A 84 0.34 -9.99 -13.30
N VAL A 85 0.36 -10.34 -12.01
CA VAL A 85 0.88 -11.65 -11.54
C VAL A 85 0.04 -12.79 -12.12
N LEU A 86 -1.29 -12.70 -12.05
CA LEU A 86 -2.19 -13.67 -12.68
C LEU A 86 -1.94 -13.77 -14.20
N GLY A 87 -1.77 -12.64 -14.88
CA GLY A 87 -1.43 -12.57 -16.29
C GLY A 87 -0.11 -13.28 -16.61
N MET A 88 0.92 -13.11 -15.76
CA MET A 88 2.19 -13.82 -15.91
C MET A 88 2.01 -15.34 -15.80
N PHE A 89 1.33 -15.81 -14.77
CA PHE A 89 1.10 -17.25 -14.53
C PHE A 89 0.20 -17.88 -15.61
N SER A 90 -0.72 -17.12 -16.20
CA SER A 90 -1.53 -17.58 -17.33
C SER A 90 -0.77 -17.65 -18.65
N SER A 91 0.40 -17.01 -18.76
CA SER A 91 1.16 -16.99 -20.00
C SER A 91 1.84 -18.34 -20.28
N PRO A 92 1.85 -18.81 -21.54
CA PRO A 92 2.41 -20.11 -21.92
C PRO A 92 3.93 -20.24 -21.69
N ILE A 93 4.61 -19.15 -21.34
CA ILE A 93 6.04 -19.12 -21.00
C ILE A 93 6.30 -19.79 -19.64
N TRP A 94 5.38 -19.66 -18.67
CA TRP A 94 5.52 -20.28 -17.34
C TRP A 94 5.07 -21.74 -17.31
N ARG A 95 4.23 -22.18 -18.27
CA ARG A 95 3.89 -23.61 -18.44
C ARG A 95 5.11 -24.50 -18.69
N LYS A 96 6.21 -23.95 -19.22
CA LYS A 96 7.46 -24.69 -19.47
C LYS A 96 8.32 -24.93 -18.22
N TRP A 97 8.06 -24.21 -17.13
CA TRP A 97 8.81 -24.32 -15.87
C TRP A 97 8.04 -25.04 -14.76
N LEU A 98 6.80 -25.45 -15.03
CA LEU A 98 5.90 -26.15 -14.09
C LEU A 98 5.65 -27.62 -14.47
N LEU A 99 6.33 -28.13 -15.49
CA LEU A 99 6.43 -29.54 -15.90
C LEU A 99 7.90 -29.96 -15.82
#